data_AF-A0A959CH62-F1
#
_entry.id   AF-A0A959CH62-F1
#
_cell.length_a   1.000
_cell.length_b   1.000
_cell.length_c   1.000
_cell.angle_alpha   90.00
_cell.angle_beta   90.00
_cell.angle_gamma   90.00
#
_symmetry.space_group_name_H-M   'P 1'
#
loop_
_entity.id
_entity.type
_entity.pdbx_description
1 polymer ?
#
loop_
_entity_poly.entity_id
_entity_poly.type
_entity_poly.pdbx_seq_one_letter_code
_entity_poly.pdbx_strand_id
1 'polypeptide(L)'
;TMQLPLILGTEETPAAGVYGLAFSLYFDESVVQDGSAALVLSDSWLGDPAQNLIYMQRRDDGAGRIDAGITRIDGIDADGYGPIGDLFITIEDDILARNLDLEALFEIRDVRIINYQEELLPVDTPPTIAPVLSSRQEPPLPGRLRLSPNPARRHFRLSGPEIPLEQVQLLNALGQPVRNWQRPEPGKPFSLEGVVPGLYLVKAKAGNAAGACWLVVE
;
A
#
# COMPACT_ATOMS: atom_id res chain seq x y z
N THR A 1 -2.47 -8.18 2.16
CA THR A 1 -2.66 -6.72 2.23
C THR A 1 -2.76 -6.16 0.83
N MET A 2 -3.76 -5.31 0.60
CA MET A 2 -4.05 -4.62 -0.65
C MET A 2 -3.90 -3.12 -0.45
N GLN A 3 -3.61 -2.42 -1.55
CA GLN A 3 -3.50 -0.97 -1.62
C GLN A 3 -4.53 -0.47 -2.62
N LEU A 4 -5.38 0.46 -2.20
CA LEU A 4 -6.43 1.05 -3.02
C LEU A 4 -6.18 2.56 -3.08
N PRO A 5 -5.96 3.13 -4.28
CA PRO A 5 -5.72 4.57 -4.39
C PRO A 5 -7.01 5.34 -4.10
N LEU A 6 -6.90 6.37 -3.26
CA LEU A 6 -7.95 7.35 -3.03
C LEU A 6 -7.79 8.49 -4.04
N ILE A 7 -8.76 8.64 -4.93
CA ILE A 7 -8.72 9.61 -6.04
C ILE A 7 -9.67 10.78 -5.76
N LEU A 8 -9.21 12.00 -6.03
CA LEU A 8 -10.03 13.20 -6.03
C LEU A 8 -9.87 13.92 -7.38
N GLY A 9 -11.02 14.25 -8.00
CA GLY A 9 -11.07 14.85 -9.33
C GLY A 9 -10.73 13.87 -10.45
N THR A 10 -11.14 14.21 -11.66
CA THR A 10 -10.71 13.53 -12.89
C THR A 10 -10.08 14.52 -13.85
N GLU A 11 -9.51 14.04 -14.95
CA GLU A 11 -8.98 14.93 -15.99
C GLU A 11 -10.08 15.80 -16.62
N GLU A 12 -11.29 15.26 -16.77
CA GLU A 12 -12.46 15.97 -17.33
C GLU A 12 -13.09 16.93 -16.31
N THR A 13 -13.06 16.58 -15.03
CA THR A 13 -13.56 17.41 -13.93
C THR A 13 -12.52 17.51 -12.79
N PRO A 14 -11.49 18.36 -12.93
CA PRO A 14 -10.51 18.57 -11.87
C PRO A 14 -11.13 19.25 -10.66
N ALA A 15 -10.58 18.97 -9.47
CA ALA A 15 -10.91 19.72 -8.28
C ALA A 15 -10.13 21.05 -8.29
N ALA A 16 -10.80 22.13 -7.88
CA ALA A 16 -10.23 23.47 -7.85
C ALA A 16 -10.53 24.16 -6.52
N GLY A 17 -9.58 24.94 -6.03
CA GLY A 17 -9.70 25.71 -4.79
C GLY A 17 -9.63 24.85 -3.53
N VAL A 18 -8.98 23.67 -3.57
CA VAL A 18 -9.02 22.72 -2.44
C VAL A 18 -7.97 23.09 -1.39
N TYR A 19 -8.44 23.34 -0.17
CA TYR A 19 -7.57 23.57 0.99
C TYR A 19 -7.71 22.47 2.04
N GLY A 20 -8.95 22.04 2.30
CA GLY A 20 -9.28 21.01 3.27
C GLY A 20 -10.29 20.02 2.74
N LEU A 21 -10.15 18.77 3.17
CA LEU A 21 -11.00 17.64 2.83
C LEU A 21 -11.28 16.81 4.08
N ALA A 22 -12.54 16.46 4.30
CA ALA A 22 -12.94 15.46 5.28
C ALA A 22 -13.93 14.47 4.66
N PHE A 23 -13.85 13.20 5.05
CA PHE A 23 -14.75 12.16 4.58
C PHE A 23 -14.76 10.97 5.54
N SER A 24 -15.77 10.12 5.40
CA SER A 24 -15.89 8.85 6.11
C SER A 24 -15.82 7.71 5.10
N LEU A 25 -14.90 6.76 5.31
CA LEU A 25 -14.79 5.55 4.52
C LEU A 25 -15.41 4.39 5.29
N TYR A 26 -16.40 3.75 4.71
CA TYR A 26 -17.06 2.57 5.23
C TYR A 26 -16.57 1.32 4.51
N PHE A 27 -16.44 0.21 5.25
CA PHE A 27 -16.04 -1.09 4.74
C PHE A 27 -16.76 -2.24 5.47
N ASP A 28 -16.84 -3.39 4.81
CA ASP A 28 -17.42 -4.61 5.41
C ASP A 28 -16.40 -5.29 6.35
N GLU A 29 -16.68 -5.24 7.66
CA GLU A 29 -15.88 -5.88 8.72
C GLU A 29 -15.82 -7.40 8.59
N SER A 30 -16.78 -8.04 7.91
CA SER A 30 -16.74 -9.49 7.69
C SER A 30 -15.70 -9.92 6.65
N VAL A 31 -15.11 -8.95 5.94
CA VAL A 31 -14.15 -9.16 4.86
C VAL A 31 -12.78 -8.58 5.20
N VAL A 32 -12.76 -7.41 5.84
CA VAL A 32 -11.52 -6.72 6.21
C VAL A 32 -11.06 -7.18 7.58
N GLN A 33 -9.82 -7.66 7.66
CA GLN A 33 -9.19 -8.05 8.91
C GLN A 33 -9.11 -6.86 9.88
N ASP A 34 -9.56 -7.07 11.11
CA ASP A 34 -9.52 -6.10 12.20
C ASP A 34 -8.16 -5.40 12.32
N GLY A 35 -8.22 -4.07 12.42
CA GLY A 35 -7.05 -3.23 12.64
C GLY A 35 -6.14 -3.05 11.41
N SER A 36 -6.46 -3.68 10.28
CA SER A 36 -5.63 -3.62 9.06
C SER A 36 -5.89 -2.41 8.18
N ALA A 37 -7.07 -1.77 8.31
CA ALA A 37 -7.51 -0.67 7.46
C ALA A 37 -6.82 0.64 7.84
N ALA A 38 -6.04 1.26 6.95
CA ALA A 38 -5.34 2.52 7.25
C ALA A 38 -5.24 3.41 6.01
N LEU A 39 -5.52 4.71 6.18
CA LEU A 39 -5.23 5.72 5.18
C LEU A 39 -3.79 6.24 5.36
N VAL A 40 -3.07 6.33 4.26
CA VAL A 40 -1.73 6.92 4.18
C VAL A 40 -1.73 7.91 3.02
N LEU A 41 -1.30 9.15 3.26
CA LEU A 41 -1.09 10.09 2.16
C LEU A 41 0.32 9.89 1.58
N SER A 42 0.36 9.27 0.41
CA SER A 42 1.51 9.17 -0.49
C SER A 42 1.11 9.73 -1.85
N ASP A 43 2.05 10.42 -2.53
CA ASP A 43 1.86 10.94 -3.89
C ASP A 43 0.58 11.77 -4.09
N SER A 44 0.24 12.62 -3.12
CA SER A 44 -0.96 13.45 -3.13
C SER A 44 -0.75 14.72 -3.95
N TRP A 45 -1.60 14.97 -4.96
CA TRP A 45 -1.60 16.26 -5.65
C TRP A 45 -2.00 17.42 -4.72
N LEU A 46 -2.71 17.10 -3.62
CA LEU A 46 -3.13 18.09 -2.62
C LEU A 46 -1.97 18.64 -1.79
N GLY A 47 -0.80 17.98 -1.78
CA GLY A 47 0.40 18.45 -1.08
C GLY A 47 1.26 17.32 -0.52
N ASP A 48 2.34 17.71 0.15
CA ASP A 48 3.28 16.78 0.79
C ASP A 48 3.09 16.83 2.33
N PRO A 49 2.76 15.69 2.97
CA PRO A 49 2.69 15.58 4.44
C PRO A 49 3.96 16.01 5.20
N ALA A 50 5.11 16.02 4.54
CA ALA A 50 6.37 16.49 5.13
C ALA A 50 6.59 18.00 5.01
N GLN A 51 5.75 18.73 4.25
CA GLN A 51 5.97 20.15 3.95
C GLN A 51 4.76 21.03 4.22
N ASN A 52 3.62 20.73 3.60
CA ASN A 52 2.50 21.66 3.52
C ASN A 52 1.12 21.00 3.71
N LEU A 53 1.10 19.74 4.16
CA LEU A 53 -0.12 18.99 4.40
C LEU A 53 -0.09 18.38 5.81
N ILE A 54 -1.23 18.40 6.50
CA ILE A 54 -1.46 17.62 7.72
C ILE A 54 -2.73 16.79 7.54
N TYR A 55 -2.73 15.60 8.14
CA TYR A 55 -3.90 14.75 8.14
C TYR A 55 -4.06 14.04 9.47
N MET A 56 -5.30 13.68 9.75
CA MET A 56 -5.68 12.84 10.86
C MET A 56 -6.68 11.81 10.39
N GLN A 57 -6.63 10.64 10.99
CA GLN A 57 -7.62 9.60 10.80
C GLN A 57 -8.04 9.04 12.14
N ARG A 58 -9.31 8.65 12.25
CA ARG A 58 -9.84 7.87 13.36
C ARG A 58 -10.49 6.63 12.79
N ARG A 59 -10.09 5.48 13.33
CA ARG A 59 -10.69 4.21 12.98
C ARG A 59 -11.74 3.81 14.03
N ASP A 60 -12.82 3.25 13.55
CA ASP A 60 -13.90 2.64 14.31
C ASP A 60 -14.13 1.23 13.74
N ASP A 61 -13.29 0.29 14.18
CA ASP A 61 -13.26 -1.07 13.63
C ASP A 61 -14.60 -1.79 13.79
N GLY A 62 -15.35 -1.54 14.88
CA GLY A 62 -16.66 -2.16 15.12
C GLY A 62 -17.85 -1.45 14.45
N ALA A 63 -17.57 -0.43 13.63
CA ALA A 63 -18.54 0.16 12.70
C ALA A 63 -18.03 0.15 11.25
N GLY A 64 -16.90 -0.52 10.99
CA GLY A 64 -16.31 -0.68 9.67
C GLY A 64 -15.97 0.66 9.06
N ARG A 65 -15.44 1.60 9.86
CA ARG A 65 -15.36 3.01 9.46
C ARG A 65 -13.99 3.63 9.73
N ILE A 66 -13.51 4.42 8.79
CA ILE A 66 -12.40 5.36 8.97
C ILE A 66 -12.90 6.78 8.68
N ASP A 67 -12.83 7.65 9.68
CA ASP A 67 -13.02 9.09 9.49
C ASP A 67 -11.66 9.71 9.18
N ALA A 68 -11.56 10.49 8.11
CA ALA A 68 -10.32 11.15 7.70
C ALA A 68 -10.54 12.66 7.53
N GLY A 69 -9.54 13.43 7.95
CA GLY A 69 -9.45 14.86 7.72
C GLY A 69 -8.05 15.21 7.22
N ILE A 70 -7.97 15.97 6.13
CA ILE A 70 -6.76 16.39 5.46
C ILE A 70 -6.87 17.89 5.24
N THR A 71 -5.82 18.64 5.58
CA THR A 71 -5.78 20.08 5.31
C THR A 71 -4.38 20.50 4.95
N ARG A 72 -4.28 21.49 4.06
CA ARG A 72 -3.05 22.22 3.84
C ARG A 72 -2.75 23.11 5.05
N ILE A 73 -1.49 23.49 5.19
CA ILE A 73 -1.00 24.37 6.28
C ILE A 73 -0.26 25.61 5.76
N ASP A 74 -0.15 25.77 4.44
CA ASP A 74 0.60 26.86 3.79
C ASP A 74 -0.27 28.07 3.42
N GLY A 75 -1.58 27.96 3.57
CA GLY A 75 -2.54 29.02 3.26
C GLY A 75 -2.78 29.23 1.77
N ILE A 76 -2.45 28.23 0.95
CA ILE A 76 -2.57 28.28 -0.50
C ILE A 76 -3.51 27.14 -0.93
N ASP A 77 -4.55 27.47 -1.68
CA ASP A 77 -5.43 26.47 -2.29
C ASP A 77 -4.69 25.63 -3.34
N ALA A 78 -5.16 24.41 -3.57
CA ALA A 78 -4.65 23.52 -4.59
C ALA A 78 -5.71 23.20 -5.65
N ASP A 79 -5.26 23.18 -6.90
CA ASP A 79 -6.03 22.70 -8.04
C ASP A 79 -5.36 21.43 -8.57
N GLY A 80 -6.15 20.43 -8.91
CA GLY A 80 -5.61 19.18 -9.41
C GLY A 80 -6.62 18.05 -9.54
N TYR A 81 -6.11 16.90 -9.96
CA TYR A 81 -6.86 15.66 -10.07
C TYR A 81 -5.93 14.46 -9.86
N GLY A 82 -6.51 13.32 -9.51
CA GLY A 82 -5.78 12.07 -9.32
C GLY A 82 -5.61 11.70 -7.84
N PRO A 83 -4.56 10.94 -7.49
CA PRO A 83 -4.41 10.39 -6.16
C PRO A 83 -4.18 11.46 -5.10
N ILE A 84 -4.85 11.27 -3.96
CA ILE A 84 -4.65 12.06 -2.74
C ILE A 84 -4.13 11.21 -1.58
N GLY A 85 -3.98 9.90 -1.78
CA GLY A 85 -3.45 8.96 -0.81
C GLY A 85 -3.85 7.52 -1.16
N ASP A 86 -3.56 6.61 -0.24
CA ASP A 86 -3.76 5.19 -0.38
C ASP A 86 -4.46 4.63 0.85
N LEU A 87 -5.48 3.79 0.63
CA LEU A 87 -6.07 2.94 1.63
C LEU A 87 -5.36 1.58 1.62
N PHE A 88 -4.78 1.21 2.75
CA PHE A 88 -4.23 -0.11 3.01
C PHE A 88 -5.24 -0.94 3.78
N ILE A 89 -5.50 -2.17 3.33
CA ILE A 89 -6.40 -3.13 3.99
C ILE A 89 -5.81 -4.53 3.90
N THR A 90 -6.18 -5.42 4.82
CA THR A 90 -5.95 -6.85 4.67
C THR A 90 -7.30 -7.56 4.65
N ILE A 91 -7.50 -8.42 3.65
CA ILE A 91 -8.74 -9.19 3.49
C ILE A 91 -8.52 -10.57 4.10
N GLU A 92 -9.52 -11.12 4.79
CA GLU A 92 -9.44 -12.48 5.34
C GLU A 92 -9.32 -13.53 4.22
N ASP A 93 -8.38 -14.48 4.39
CA ASP A 93 -7.99 -15.45 3.35
C ASP A 93 -9.15 -16.35 2.87
N ASP A 94 -10.12 -16.66 3.75
CA ASP A 94 -11.28 -17.50 3.41
C ASP A 94 -12.27 -16.79 2.46
N ILE A 95 -12.25 -15.46 2.44
CA ILE A 95 -13.16 -14.63 1.64
C ILE A 95 -12.62 -14.43 0.22
N LEU A 96 -11.30 -14.34 0.05
CA LEU A 96 -10.61 -14.22 -1.25
C LEU A 96 -10.88 -15.41 -2.20
N ALA A 97 -11.18 -16.60 -1.67
CA ALA A 97 -11.49 -17.79 -2.46
C ALA A 97 -12.82 -17.72 -3.23
N ARG A 98 -13.67 -16.71 -2.98
CA ARG A 98 -15.05 -16.64 -3.50
C ARG A 98 -15.26 -15.70 -4.69
N ASN A 99 -14.21 -15.13 -5.29
CA ASN A 99 -14.32 -14.13 -6.38
C ASN A 99 -15.30 -13.00 -6.03
N LEU A 100 -15.20 -12.46 -4.81
CA LEU A 100 -16.04 -11.34 -4.39
C LEU A 100 -15.67 -10.08 -5.16
N ASP A 101 -16.71 -9.34 -5.55
CA ASP A 101 -16.57 -8.04 -6.17
C ASP A 101 -16.16 -7.03 -5.09
N LEU A 102 -14.86 -6.81 -4.96
CA LEU A 102 -14.27 -5.96 -3.93
C LEU A 102 -14.77 -4.51 -4.03
N GLU A 103 -15.29 -4.14 -5.20
CA GLU A 103 -15.86 -2.82 -5.52
C GLU A 103 -17.13 -2.52 -4.72
N ALA A 104 -17.86 -3.56 -4.26
CA ALA A 104 -19.06 -3.41 -3.44
C ALA A 104 -18.77 -3.31 -1.93
N LEU A 105 -17.49 -3.40 -1.53
CA LEU A 105 -17.10 -3.49 -0.12
C LEU A 105 -16.75 -2.15 0.52
N PHE A 106 -16.59 -1.08 -0.27
CA PHE A 106 -16.13 0.21 0.22
C PHE A 106 -17.07 1.32 -0.22
N GLU A 107 -17.37 2.24 0.69
CA GLU A 107 -18.20 3.40 0.41
C GLU A 107 -17.61 4.66 1.05
N ILE A 108 -17.54 5.74 0.28
CA ILE A 108 -17.14 7.06 0.79
C ILE A 108 -18.39 7.89 1.03
N ARG A 109 -18.54 8.42 2.24
CA ARG A 109 -19.66 9.25 2.67
C ARG A 109 -19.17 10.53 3.35
N ASP A 110 -20.11 11.42 3.61
CA ASP A 110 -19.91 12.64 4.41
C ASP A 110 -18.73 13.50 3.91
N VAL A 111 -18.55 13.53 2.58
CA VAL A 111 -17.45 14.26 1.95
C VAL A 111 -17.70 15.76 2.10
N ARG A 112 -16.70 16.45 2.63
CA ARG A 112 -16.69 17.90 2.81
C ARG A 112 -15.37 18.45 2.29
N ILE A 113 -15.47 19.40 1.37
CA ILE A 113 -14.31 20.11 0.81
C ILE A 113 -14.45 21.59 1.12
N ILE A 114 -13.35 22.23 1.49
CA ILE A 114 -13.28 23.68 1.74
C ILE A 114 -12.10 24.32 1.00
N ASN A 115 -12.23 25.60 0.68
CA ASN A 115 -11.10 26.46 0.29
C ASN A 115 -10.42 27.10 1.51
N TYR A 116 -9.38 27.89 1.27
CA TYR A 116 -8.62 28.57 2.31
C TYR A 116 -9.46 29.58 3.10
N GLN A 117 -10.51 30.14 2.50
CA GLN A 117 -11.48 31.01 3.16
C GLN A 117 -12.54 30.23 3.96
N GLU A 118 -12.37 28.90 4.12
CA GLU A 118 -13.29 27.99 4.80
C GLU A 118 -14.67 27.87 4.14
N GLU A 119 -14.79 28.31 2.89
CA GLU A 119 -16.01 28.19 2.12
C GLU A 119 -16.16 26.77 1.59
N LEU A 120 -17.38 26.23 1.68
CA LEU A 120 -17.69 24.90 1.19
C LEU A 120 -17.64 24.85 -0.33
N LEU A 121 -16.84 23.92 -0.86
CA LEU A 121 -16.82 23.61 -2.28
C LEU A 121 -17.89 22.56 -2.60
N PRO A 122 -18.59 22.67 -3.75
CA PRO A 122 -19.54 21.67 -4.19
C PRO A 122 -18.81 20.35 -4.45
N VAL A 123 -19.36 19.27 -3.91
CA VAL A 123 -18.85 17.92 -4.13
C VAL A 123 -19.90 17.14 -4.90
N ASP A 124 -19.53 16.69 -6.10
CA ASP A 124 -20.29 15.66 -6.80
C ASP A 124 -19.62 14.32 -6.50
N THR A 125 -20.13 13.60 -5.50
CA THR A 125 -19.70 12.24 -5.18
C THR A 125 -20.70 11.25 -5.78
N PRO A 126 -20.54 10.83 -7.04
CA PRO A 126 -21.06 9.53 -7.42
C PRO A 126 -20.35 8.46 -6.56
N PRO A 127 -21.02 7.36 -6.17
CA PRO A 127 -20.33 6.22 -5.58
C PRO A 127 -19.22 5.80 -6.55
N THR A 128 -17.97 6.07 -6.17
CA THR A 128 -16.84 5.86 -7.08
C THR A 128 -16.41 4.42 -7.03
N ILE A 129 -16.55 3.77 -8.19
CA ILE A 129 -15.97 2.49 -8.53
C ILE A 129 -14.45 2.72 -8.63
N ALA A 130 -13.70 2.23 -7.65
CA ALA A 130 -12.25 2.13 -7.78
C ALA A 130 -11.95 0.82 -8.51
N PRO A 131 -11.43 0.84 -9.75
CA PRO A 131 -10.85 -0.37 -10.29
C PRO A 131 -9.73 -0.76 -9.35
N VAL A 132 -9.85 -1.95 -8.76
CA VAL A 132 -8.75 -2.54 -8.00
C VAL A 132 -7.60 -2.69 -8.99
N LEU A 133 -6.64 -1.77 -8.93
CA LEU A 133 -5.30 -1.99 -9.45
C LEU A 133 -4.68 -3.07 -8.57
N SER A 134 -5.15 -4.29 -8.75
CA SER A 134 -4.43 -5.45 -8.29
C SER A 134 -3.13 -5.38 -9.08
N SER A 135 -2.05 -4.93 -8.41
CA SER A 135 -0.73 -5.34 -8.83
C SER A 135 -0.87 -6.84 -8.99
N ARG A 136 -0.72 -7.38 -10.21
CA ARG A 136 -0.84 -8.81 -10.52
C ARG A 136 -0.15 -9.56 -9.38
N GLN A 137 -0.95 -10.07 -8.43
CA GLN A 137 -0.39 -10.73 -7.27
C GLN A 137 -0.03 -12.10 -7.81
N GLU A 138 1.25 -12.25 -8.14
CA GLU A 138 1.87 -13.56 -8.23
C GLU A 138 1.48 -14.29 -6.93
N PRO A 139 0.74 -15.41 -6.99
CA PRO A 139 0.29 -16.13 -5.80
C PRO A 139 1.41 -16.26 -4.76
N PRO A 140 1.13 -16.20 -3.46
CA PRO A 140 2.18 -16.38 -2.46
C PRO A 140 2.87 -17.73 -2.65
N LEU A 141 4.19 -17.77 -2.48
CA LEU A 141 4.93 -19.03 -2.48
C LEU A 141 4.29 -20.00 -1.47
N PRO A 142 3.89 -21.22 -1.89
CA PRO A 142 3.12 -22.12 -1.03
C PRO A 142 4.02 -22.71 0.06
N GLY A 143 4.11 -22.04 1.21
CA GLY A 143 5.02 -22.38 2.32
C GLY A 143 5.82 -21.15 2.74
N ARG A 144 5.92 -20.88 4.05
CA ARG A 144 6.58 -19.67 4.55
C ARG A 144 8.07 -19.65 4.14
N LEU A 145 8.46 -18.68 3.31
CA LEU A 145 9.85 -18.38 3.01
C LEU A 145 10.55 -17.98 4.31
N ARG A 146 11.55 -18.75 4.71
CA ARG A 146 12.37 -18.47 5.90
C ARG A 146 13.78 -18.11 5.44
N LEU A 147 14.25 -16.98 5.96
CA LEU A 147 15.60 -16.50 5.74
C LEU A 147 16.46 -16.83 6.96
N SER A 148 17.65 -17.36 6.73
CA SER A 148 18.62 -17.62 7.80
C SER A 148 20.07 -17.47 7.33
N PRO A 149 20.98 -16.94 8.16
CA PRO A 149 20.70 -16.21 9.40
C PRO A 149 20.07 -14.85 9.11
N ASN A 150 19.33 -14.31 10.09
CA ASN A 150 18.92 -12.91 10.11
C ASN A 150 19.14 -12.40 11.55
N PRO A 151 20.09 -11.48 11.80
CA PRO A 151 20.94 -10.76 10.84
C PRO A 151 21.97 -11.63 10.09
N ALA A 152 22.41 -11.18 8.91
CA ALA A 152 23.39 -11.86 8.05
C ALA A 152 24.61 -10.98 7.78
N ARG A 153 25.81 -11.57 7.79
CA ARG A 153 27.07 -10.84 7.51
C ARG A 153 27.61 -11.09 6.12
N ARG A 154 27.85 -12.37 5.79
CA ARG A 154 28.51 -12.76 4.53
C ARG A 154 27.57 -13.39 3.53
N HIS A 155 26.54 -14.07 4.02
CA HIS A 155 25.57 -14.74 3.19
C HIS A 155 24.28 -14.97 3.96
N PHE A 156 23.19 -15.22 3.24
CA PHE A 156 21.97 -15.78 3.77
C PHE A 156 21.55 -17.01 2.98
N ARG A 157 20.65 -17.80 3.52
CA ARG A 157 19.97 -18.92 2.87
C ARG A 157 18.47 -18.67 2.92
N LEU A 158 17.80 -19.11 1.87
CA LEU A 158 16.36 -19.21 1.82
C LEU A 158 15.99 -20.68 1.96
N SER A 159 15.22 -20.99 3.00
CA SER A 159 14.46 -22.22 3.10
C SER A 159 13.02 -21.90 2.74
N GLY A 160 12.58 -22.39 1.58
CA GLY A 160 11.24 -22.19 1.04
C GLY A 160 10.60 -23.53 0.68
N PRO A 161 9.44 -23.50 0.00
CA PRO A 161 8.72 -24.72 -0.33
C PRO A 161 9.41 -25.57 -1.40
N GLU A 162 8.89 -26.79 -1.65
CA GLU A 162 9.46 -27.80 -2.57
C GLU A 162 9.58 -27.34 -4.04
N ILE A 163 9.17 -26.10 -4.35
CA ILE A 163 9.24 -25.51 -5.68
C ILE A 163 10.60 -24.81 -5.88
N PRO A 164 11.35 -25.14 -6.95
CA PRO A 164 12.61 -24.49 -7.27
C PRO A 164 12.46 -22.98 -7.51
N LEU A 165 13.31 -22.18 -6.87
CA LEU A 165 13.31 -20.73 -7.06
C LEU A 165 13.85 -20.36 -8.45
N GLU A 166 13.12 -19.50 -9.16
CA GLU A 166 13.51 -18.98 -10.46
C GLU A 166 14.27 -17.66 -10.35
N GLN A 167 13.97 -16.88 -9.31
CA GLN A 167 14.61 -15.59 -9.08
C GLN A 167 14.64 -15.23 -7.60
N VAL A 168 15.73 -14.61 -7.18
CA VAL A 168 15.85 -13.96 -5.87
C VAL A 168 16.43 -12.56 -6.08
N GLN A 169 15.81 -11.55 -5.49
CA GLN A 169 16.24 -10.15 -5.53
C GLN A 169 16.45 -9.63 -4.12
N LEU A 170 17.52 -8.85 -3.95
CA LEU A 170 17.79 -8.07 -2.75
C LEU A 170 17.49 -6.60 -3.07
N LEU A 171 16.56 -5.99 -2.35
CA LEU A 171 16.17 -4.59 -2.52
C LEU A 171 16.58 -3.78 -1.30
N ASN A 172 16.99 -2.52 -1.48
CA ASN A 172 17.22 -1.61 -0.36
C ASN A 172 15.88 -1.11 0.23
N ALA A 173 15.95 -0.32 1.30
CA ALA A 173 14.77 0.28 1.94
C ALA A 173 13.93 1.18 1.02
N LEU A 174 14.52 1.70 -0.08
CA LEU A 174 13.83 2.48 -1.10
C LEU A 174 13.23 1.60 -2.22
N GLY A 175 13.28 0.27 -2.09
CA GLY A 175 12.77 -0.67 -3.09
C GLY A 175 13.65 -0.85 -4.33
N GLN A 176 14.84 -0.25 -4.36
CA GLN A 176 15.76 -0.35 -5.50
C GLN A 176 16.55 -1.67 -5.44
N PRO A 177 16.73 -2.37 -6.58
CA PRO A 177 17.47 -3.63 -6.61
C PRO A 177 18.97 -3.43 -6.39
N VAL A 178 19.49 -4.13 -5.37
CA VAL A 178 20.90 -4.14 -4.95
C VAL A 178 21.61 -5.37 -5.52
N ARG A 179 20.94 -6.54 -5.49
CA ARG A 179 21.42 -7.77 -6.12
C ARG A 179 20.27 -8.58 -6.70
N ASN A 180 20.57 -9.36 -7.74
CA ASN A 180 19.63 -10.22 -8.42
C ASN A 180 20.31 -11.56 -8.76
N TRP A 181 19.69 -12.66 -8.35
CA TRP A 181 20.11 -14.03 -8.65
C TRP A 181 19.04 -14.70 -9.49
N GLN A 182 19.43 -15.22 -10.65
CA GLN A 182 18.55 -15.97 -11.53
C GLN A 182 18.80 -17.46 -11.38
N ARG A 183 17.71 -18.24 -11.33
CA ARG A 183 17.69 -19.71 -11.19
C ARG A 183 18.70 -20.23 -10.15
N PRO A 184 18.64 -19.75 -8.89
CA PRO A 184 19.58 -20.18 -7.87
C PRO A 184 19.44 -21.69 -7.58
N GLU A 185 20.58 -22.33 -7.38
CA GLU A 185 20.63 -23.74 -6.97
C GLU A 185 19.98 -23.92 -5.58
N PRO A 186 19.08 -24.92 -5.41
CA PRO A 186 18.47 -25.20 -4.11
C PRO A 186 19.50 -25.40 -3.00
N GLY A 187 19.30 -24.73 -1.85
CA GLY A 187 20.17 -24.87 -0.67
C GLY A 187 21.50 -24.12 -0.71
N LYS A 188 21.86 -23.50 -1.84
CA LYS A 188 23.07 -22.68 -1.98
C LYS A 188 22.90 -21.32 -1.28
N PRO A 189 23.89 -20.86 -0.50
CA PRO A 189 23.82 -19.56 0.14
C PRO A 189 23.99 -18.40 -0.86
N PHE A 190 23.28 -17.32 -0.62
CA PHE A 190 23.33 -16.06 -1.37
C PHE A 190 24.38 -15.14 -0.74
N SER A 191 25.43 -14.79 -1.48
CA SER A 191 26.53 -13.94 -1.00
C SER A 191 26.11 -12.48 -0.85
N LEU A 192 26.48 -11.87 0.27
CA LEU A 192 26.29 -10.45 0.60
C LEU A 192 27.58 -9.64 0.48
N GLU A 193 28.61 -10.19 -0.16
CA GLU A 193 29.88 -9.50 -0.34
C GLU A 193 29.69 -8.13 -1.03
N GLY A 194 30.26 -7.07 -0.45
CA GLY A 194 30.11 -5.71 -0.97
C GLY A 194 28.73 -5.09 -0.81
N VAL A 195 27.78 -5.75 -0.12
CA VAL A 195 26.54 -5.12 0.33
C VAL A 195 26.83 -4.35 1.62
N VAL A 196 26.40 -3.09 1.67
CA VAL A 196 26.60 -2.26 2.87
C VAL A 196 25.68 -2.73 4.01
N PRO A 197 26.05 -2.53 5.29
CA PRO A 197 25.16 -2.83 6.41
C PRO A 197 23.86 -2.03 6.33
N GLY A 198 22.74 -2.67 6.64
CA GLY A 198 21.42 -2.04 6.53
C GLY A 198 20.25 -3.02 6.47
N LEU A 199 19.04 -2.47 6.33
CA LEU A 199 17.81 -3.24 6.16
C LEU A 199 17.52 -3.44 4.66
N TYR A 200 17.27 -4.69 4.29
CA TYR A 200 16.99 -5.08 2.92
C TYR A 200 15.74 -5.95 2.83
N LEU A 201 15.03 -5.87 1.71
CA LEU A 201 13.94 -6.76 1.38
C LEU A 201 14.43 -7.83 0.39
N VAL A 202 14.34 -9.10 0.78
CA VAL A 202 14.61 -10.23 -0.12
C VAL A 202 13.30 -10.68 -0.74
N LYS A 203 13.15 -10.50 -2.05
CA LYS A 203 12.03 -11.04 -2.84
C LYS A 203 12.48 -12.33 -3.54
N ALA A 204 11.64 -13.34 -3.55
CA ALA A 204 11.89 -14.60 -4.23
C ALA A 204 10.68 -15.00 -5.09
N LYS A 205 10.93 -15.62 -6.24
CA LYS A 205 9.92 -16.07 -7.19
C LYS A 205 10.15 -17.54 -7.55
N ALA A 206 9.08 -18.33 -7.64
CA ALA A 206 9.07 -19.70 -8.14
C ALA A 206 7.80 -19.94 -8.96
N GLY A 207 7.95 -20.19 -10.27
CA GLY A 207 6.83 -20.25 -11.20
C GLY A 207 6.01 -18.96 -11.20
N ASN A 208 4.69 -19.09 -11.02
CA ASN A 208 3.79 -17.94 -10.90
C ASN A 208 3.75 -17.34 -9.49
N ALA A 209 4.48 -17.90 -8.53
CA ALA A 209 4.38 -17.52 -7.14
C ALA A 209 5.57 -16.68 -6.65
N ALA A 210 5.32 -15.72 -5.76
CA ALA A 210 6.33 -14.86 -5.18
C ALA A 210 6.21 -14.76 -3.65
N GLY A 211 7.30 -14.43 -2.98
CA GLY A 211 7.35 -14.20 -1.54
C GLY A 211 8.44 -13.21 -1.18
N ALA A 212 8.31 -12.55 -0.03
CA ALA A 212 9.30 -11.58 0.43
C ALA A 212 9.59 -11.74 1.93
N CYS A 213 10.82 -11.44 2.33
CA CYS A 213 11.25 -11.45 3.72
C CYS A 213 12.28 -10.35 3.99
N TRP A 214 12.24 -9.76 5.18
CA TRP A 214 13.21 -8.76 5.60
C TRP A 214 14.53 -9.43 6.01
N LEU A 215 15.64 -8.82 5.61
CA LEU A 215 17.01 -9.21 5.94
C LEU A 215 17.75 -8.01 6.52
N VAL A 216 18.35 -8.19 7.69
CA VAL A 216 19.30 -7.24 8.27
C VAL A 216 20.72 -7.67 7.89
N VAL A 217 21.48 -6.79 7.25
CA VAL A 217 22.89 -7.00 6.89
C VAL A 217 23.78 -6.26 7.89
N GLU A 218 24.75 -6.98 8.48
CA GLU A 218 25.76 -6.48 9.43
C GLU A 218 27.18 -6.46 8.85
#